data_AF-A0A183HIA2-F1
#
_entry.id   AF-A0A183HIA2-F1
#
_cell.length_a   1.000
_cell.length_b   1.000
_cell.length_c   1.000
_cell.angle_alpha   90.00
_cell.angle_beta   90.00
_cell.angle_gamma   90.00
#
_symmetry.space_group_name_H-M   'P 1'
#
loop_
_entity.id
_entity.type
_entity.pdbx_description
1 polymer ?
#
loop_
_entity_poly.entity_id
_entity_poly.type
_entity_poly.pdbx_seq_one_letter_code
_entity_poly.pdbx_strand_id
1 'polypeptide(L)'
;MRACSFGKPVIPSSDQLELNTKHLTDYEECKEDIHKYCIRPGMELKSDMSVLECLQDVKLSETELLTAPCEHLVWNFKVNLTQDDHFRQASKLFCKDEMMTNSAMAQCAEKTEPGHALSCFIDFILNLPKESRCFQFLDRSARLAFSDFRVVGPFVAVCKNSIQRLQCGTLTPPSAHAKVRVPHSQGHTLECLISKMYQAQQKDPNAAPIVDEACQHEVMRIAELQTEDFHLDRPLYFACREDRE
;
A
#
# COMPACT_ATOMS: atom_id res chain seq x y z
N MET A 1 -49.62 -1.07 -38.97
CA MET A 1 -48.20 -1.37 -38.63
C MET A 1 -47.72 -0.27 -37.68
N ARG A 2 -47.61 -0.55 -36.38
CA ARG A 2 -47.07 0.38 -35.37
C ARG A 2 -45.66 -0.08 -35.03
N ALA A 3 -44.68 0.80 -35.20
CA ALA A 3 -43.28 0.56 -34.88
C ALA A 3 -43.06 0.65 -33.36
N CYS A 4 -42.39 -0.35 -32.77
CA CYS A 4 -41.90 -0.30 -31.40
C CYS A 4 -40.57 0.46 -31.37
N SER A 5 -40.55 1.60 -30.68
CA SER A 5 -39.33 2.36 -30.37
C SER A 5 -38.61 1.69 -29.20
N PHE A 6 -37.47 1.06 -29.45
CA PHE A 6 -36.57 0.59 -28.39
C PHE A 6 -35.90 1.81 -27.74
N GLY A 7 -36.18 2.02 -26.45
CA GLY A 7 -35.51 3.02 -25.62
C GLY A 7 -34.02 2.74 -25.54
N LYS A 8 -33.20 3.80 -25.67
CA LYS A 8 -31.75 3.73 -25.49
C LYS A 8 -31.42 3.26 -24.05
N PRO A 9 -30.39 2.42 -23.86
CA PRO A 9 -29.93 2.06 -22.54
C PRO A 9 -29.43 3.31 -21.81
N VAL A 10 -30.03 3.60 -20.66
CA VAL A 10 -29.58 4.64 -19.73
C VAL A 10 -28.25 4.17 -19.15
N ILE A 11 -27.16 4.83 -19.52
CA ILE A 11 -25.83 4.63 -18.91
C ILE A 11 -25.91 5.31 -17.53
N PRO A 12 -25.73 4.59 -16.41
CA PRO A 12 -25.75 5.22 -15.10
C PRO A 12 -24.49 6.10 -14.95
N SER A 13 -24.70 7.32 -14.45
CA SER A 13 -23.64 8.26 -14.11
C SER A 13 -22.76 7.70 -12.98
N SER A 14 -21.53 8.20 -12.91
CA SER A 14 -20.46 7.85 -11.95
C SER A 14 -20.85 7.95 -10.46
N ASP A 15 -22.05 8.40 -10.13
CA ASP A 15 -22.54 8.66 -8.77
C ASP A 15 -23.38 7.49 -8.19
N GLN A 16 -23.55 6.37 -8.91
CA GLN A 16 -24.39 5.26 -8.45
C GLN A 16 -23.64 4.08 -7.79
N LEU A 17 -22.34 4.25 -7.48
CA LEU A 17 -21.56 3.27 -6.72
C LEU A 17 -21.45 3.62 -5.22
N GLU A 18 -22.36 4.43 -4.68
CA GLU A 18 -22.49 4.66 -3.24
C GLU A 18 -23.67 3.83 -2.69
N LEU A 19 -23.56 2.51 -2.77
CA LEU A 19 -24.47 1.62 -2.05
C LEU A 19 -23.94 1.40 -0.63
N ASN A 20 -24.43 2.23 0.30
CA ASN A 20 -24.49 1.95 1.73
C ASN A 20 -23.16 1.56 2.41
N THR A 21 -22.07 2.20 2.00
CA THR A 21 -20.77 2.04 2.67
C THR A 21 -20.62 3.19 3.67
N LYS A 22 -20.60 2.86 4.97
CA LYS A 22 -20.34 3.85 6.02
C LYS A 22 -18.97 4.49 5.77
N HIS A 23 -18.91 5.82 5.69
CA HIS A 23 -17.66 6.55 5.47
C HIS A 23 -16.82 6.54 6.74
N LEU A 24 -15.50 6.69 6.62
CA LEU A 24 -14.58 6.72 7.74
C LEU A 24 -14.92 7.86 8.73
N THR A 25 -15.45 8.97 8.20
CA THR A 25 -15.96 10.11 8.99
C THR A 25 -17.19 9.78 9.84
N ASP A 26 -17.92 8.71 9.51
CA ASP A 26 -19.13 8.30 10.22
C ASP A 26 -18.83 7.39 11.42
N TYR A 27 -17.57 6.97 11.59
CA TYR A 27 -17.13 6.17 12.72
C TYR A 27 -16.74 7.06 13.90
N GLU A 28 -17.43 6.89 15.02
CA GLU A 28 -17.15 7.64 16.24
C GLU A 28 -15.73 7.36 16.75
N GLU A 29 -15.18 6.18 16.44
CA GLU A 29 -13.84 5.74 16.82
C GLU A 29 -12.72 6.66 16.29
N CYS A 30 -12.90 7.30 15.12
CA CYS A 30 -11.90 8.19 14.51
C CYS A 30 -12.28 9.67 14.53
N LYS A 31 -13.47 10.03 15.02
CA LYS A 31 -14.01 11.39 14.90
C LYS A 31 -13.13 12.45 15.56
N GLU A 32 -12.62 12.17 16.76
CA GLU A 32 -11.72 13.07 17.48
C GLU A 32 -10.38 13.23 16.75
N ASP A 33 -9.80 12.13 16.29
CA ASP A 33 -8.52 12.14 15.57
C ASP A 33 -8.64 12.86 14.21
N ILE A 34 -9.72 12.62 13.46
CA ILE A 34 -9.99 13.32 12.19
C ILE A 34 -10.12 14.82 12.45
N HIS A 35 -10.91 15.24 13.44
CA HIS A 35 -11.08 16.65 13.75
C HIS A 35 -9.78 17.30 14.22
N LYS A 36 -8.97 16.59 15.00
CA LYS A 36 -7.72 17.09 15.55
C LYS A 36 -6.64 17.26 14.48
N TYR A 37 -6.47 16.27 13.61
CA TYR A 37 -5.30 16.21 12.73
C TYR A 37 -5.61 16.56 11.27
N CYS A 38 -6.81 16.20 10.79
CA CYS A 38 -7.14 16.23 9.37
C CYS A 38 -8.05 17.39 8.95
N ILE A 39 -8.74 18.04 9.90
CA ILE A 39 -9.52 19.24 9.62
C ILE A 39 -8.63 20.47 9.83
N ARG A 40 -8.17 21.08 8.73
CA ARG A 40 -7.40 22.33 8.74
C ARG A 40 -8.03 23.37 7.80
N PRO A 41 -7.94 24.68 8.09
CA PRO A 41 -8.43 25.71 7.19
C PRO A 41 -7.80 25.58 5.80
N GLY A 42 -8.62 25.37 4.75
CA GLY A 42 -8.17 25.19 3.37
C GLY A 42 -7.96 23.75 2.91
N MET A 43 -8.17 22.75 3.78
CA MET A 43 -8.11 21.32 3.42
C MET A 43 -9.53 20.74 3.35
N GLU A 44 -9.97 20.33 2.15
CA GLU A 44 -11.21 19.57 1.95
C GLU A 44 -10.88 18.08 1.82
N LEU A 45 -11.22 17.29 2.85
CA LEU A 45 -11.18 15.83 2.76
C LEU A 45 -12.41 15.35 1.99
N LYS A 46 -12.25 15.06 0.70
CA LYS A 46 -13.36 14.75 -0.22
C LYS A 46 -13.74 13.28 -0.28
N SER A 47 -13.00 12.40 0.39
CA SER A 47 -13.19 10.95 0.32
C SER A 47 -12.55 10.24 1.49
N ASP A 48 -13.03 9.03 1.80
CA ASP A 48 -12.40 8.13 2.79
C ASP A 48 -10.92 7.91 2.50
N MET A 49 -10.55 7.84 1.22
CA MET A 49 -9.15 7.75 0.78
C MET A 49 -8.31 8.91 1.34
N SER A 50 -8.83 10.14 1.26
CA SER A 50 -8.13 11.35 1.69
C SER A 50 -8.04 11.41 3.23
N VAL A 51 -9.07 10.92 3.92
CA VAL A 51 -9.06 10.81 5.39
C VAL A 51 -8.06 9.74 5.85
N LEU A 52 -8.01 8.59 5.19
CA LEU A 52 -7.05 7.52 5.47
C LEU A 52 -5.61 7.99 5.28
N GLU A 53 -5.33 8.72 4.20
CA GLU A 53 -4.00 9.29 3.93
C GLU A 53 -3.59 10.25 5.05
N CYS A 54 -4.47 11.18 5.42
CA CYS A 54 -4.17 12.09 6.53
C CYS A 54 -3.90 11.36 7.85
N LEU A 55 -4.79 10.42 8.27
CA LEU A 55 -4.62 9.70 9.54
C LEU A 55 -3.37 8.83 9.54
N GLN A 56 -3.00 8.30 8.38
CA GLN A 56 -1.75 7.58 8.20
C GLN A 56 -0.52 8.48 8.37
N ASP A 57 -0.56 9.71 7.86
CA ASP A 57 0.52 10.67 8.03
C ASP A 57 0.71 11.07 9.51
N VAL A 58 -0.37 11.08 10.30
CA VAL A 58 -0.27 11.26 11.76
C VAL A 58 0.55 10.16 12.41
N LYS A 59 0.43 8.90 11.96
CA LYS A 59 1.26 7.79 12.49
C LYS A 59 2.75 7.92 12.12
N LEU A 60 3.08 8.71 11.11
CA LEU A 60 4.48 9.03 10.76
C LEU A 60 5.05 10.12 11.68
N SER A 61 4.24 10.74 12.53
CA SER A 61 4.70 11.66 13.57
C SER A 61 5.24 10.88 14.77
N GLU A 62 6.40 11.30 15.30
CA GLU A 62 6.95 10.72 16.53
C GLU A 62 6.23 11.19 17.81
N THR A 63 5.45 12.28 17.70
CA THR A 63 4.84 12.96 18.86
C THR A 63 3.32 12.87 18.86
N GLU A 64 2.70 12.72 17.69
CA GLU A 64 1.26 12.64 17.54
C GLU A 64 0.84 11.18 17.42
N LEU A 65 -0.14 10.80 18.23
CA LEU A 65 -0.68 9.45 18.22
C LEU A 65 -2.18 9.54 17.95
N LEU A 66 -2.65 8.67 17.06
CA LEU A 66 -4.06 8.34 16.96
C LEU A 66 -4.51 7.65 18.24
N THR A 67 -5.79 7.79 18.58
CA THR A 67 -6.39 6.96 19.62
C THR A 67 -6.34 5.49 19.20
N ALA A 68 -6.20 4.57 20.17
CA ALA A 68 -6.12 3.14 19.88
C ALA A 68 -7.35 2.59 19.10
N PRO A 69 -8.60 3.04 19.38
CA PRO A 69 -9.77 2.67 18.57
C PRO A 69 -9.66 3.15 17.11
N CYS A 70 -9.26 4.40 16.88
CA CYS A 70 -9.09 4.91 15.52
C CYS A 70 -7.97 4.19 14.77
N GLU A 71 -6.83 3.97 15.45
CA GLU A 71 -5.71 3.21 14.88
C GLU A 71 -6.14 1.82 14.41
N HIS A 72 -6.94 1.11 15.22
CA HIS A 72 -7.46 -0.20 14.85
C HIS A 72 -8.44 -0.12 13.67
N LEU A 73 -9.29 0.90 13.65
CA LEU A 73 -10.22 1.13 12.54
C LEU A 73 -9.47 1.41 11.23
N VAL A 74 -8.50 2.33 11.23
CA VAL A 74 -7.63 2.63 10.09
C VAL A 74 -6.91 1.36 9.62
N TRP A 75 -6.41 0.53 10.54
CA TRP A 75 -5.81 -0.76 10.19
C TRP A 75 -6.79 -1.69 9.48
N ASN A 76 -8.03 -1.83 9.95
CA ASN A 76 -9.06 -2.65 9.29
C ASN A 76 -9.38 -2.14 7.87
N PHE A 77 -9.47 -0.82 7.67
CA PHE A 77 -9.68 -0.24 6.34
C PHE A 77 -8.51 -0.54 5.39
N LYS A 78 -7.26 -0.38 5.87
CA LYS A 78 -6.06 -0.72 5.11
C LYS A 78 -6.02 -2.21 4.75
N VAL A 79 -6.34 -3.09 5.68
CA VAL A 79 -6.42 -4.54 5.42
C VAL A 79 -7.50 -4.84 4.37
N ASN A 80 -8.70 -4.26 4.51
CA ASN A 80 -9.78 -4.46 3.55
C ASN A 80 -9.44 -3.96 2.14
N LEU A 81 -8.67 -2.86 2.03
CA LEU A 81 -8.12 -2.39 0.75
C LEU A 81 -7.22 -3.46 0.10
N THR A 82 -6.45 -4.21 0.90
CA THR A 82 -5.55 -5.28 0.41
C THR A 82 -6.21 -6.66 0.23
N GLN A 83 -7.44 -6.87 0.73
CA GLN A 83 -8.15 -8.16 0.67
C GLN A 83 -9.19 -8.27 -0.47
N ASP A 84 -8.91 -7.50 -1.53
CA ASP A 84 -9.06 -7.88 -2.93
C ASP A 84 -10.39 -7.56 -3.65
N ASP A 85 -11.58 -7.79 -3.10
CA ASP A 85 -12.79 -7.55 -3.93
C ASP A 85 -13.08 -6.07 -4.21
N HIS A 86 -12.93 -5.20 -3.21
CA HIS A 86 -13.18 -3.77 -3.40
C HIS A 86 -12.09 -3.11 -4.26
N PHE A 87 -10.82 -3.45 -4.00
CA PHE A 87 -9.70 -2.90 -4.78
C PHE A 87 -9.75 -3.35 -6.24
N ARG A 88 -10.10 -4.63 -6.52
CA ARG A 88 -10.25 -5.11 -7.90
C ARG A 88 -11.38 -4.41 -8.63
N GLN A 89 -12.53 -4.23 -7.98
CA GLN A 89 -13.68 -3.51 -8.56
C GLN A 89 -13.33 -2.04 -8.84
N ALA A 90 -12.69 -1.37 -7.89
CA ALA A 90 -12.20 -0.01 -8.06
C ALA A 90 -11.18 0.06 -9.21
N SER A 91 -10.24 -0.88 -9.28
CA SER A 91 -9.24 -0.95 -10.37
C SER A 91 -9.91 -1.07 -11.74
N LYS A 92 -10.93 -1.91 -11.89
CA LYS A 92 -11.71 -2.03 -13.13
C LYS A 92 -12.41 -0.72 -13.53
N LEU A 93 -12.75 0.13 -12.58
CA LEU A 93 -13.37 1.43 -12.81
C LEU A 93 -12.34 2.52 -13.15
N PHE A 94 -11.30 2.66 -12.34
CA PHE A 94 -10.32 3.74 -12.45
C PHE A 94 -9.26 3.50 -13.53
N CYS A 95 -8.97 2.23 -13.85
CA CYS A 95 -7.97 1.82 -14.84
C CYS A 95 -8.60 1.21 -16.10
N LYS A 96 -9.88 1.48 -16.35
CA LYS A 96 -10.63 0.89 -17.47
C LYS A 96 -9.92 1.12 -18.81
N ASP A 97 -9.49 2.35 -19.08
CA ASP A 97 -8.93 2.73 -20.37
C ASP A 97 -7.56 2.09 -20.59
N GLU A 98 -6.73 2.05 -19.56
CA GLU A 98 -5.43 1.41 -19.59
C GLU A 98 -5.55 -0.12 -19.74
N MET A 99 -6.47 -0.76 -19.02
CA MET A 99 -6.74 -2.20 -19.16
C MET A 99 -7.26 -2.58 -20.55
N MET A 100 -7.99 -1.71 -21.26
CA MET A 100 -8.42 -1.98 -22.64
C MET A 100 -7.24 -2.04 -23.62
N THR A 101 -6.15 -1.33 -23.32
CA THR A 101 -4.96 -1.25 -24.18
C THR A 101 -3.82 -2.16 -23.72
N ASN A 102 -3.86 -2.64 -22.48
CA ASN A 102 -2.84 -3.48 -21.86
C ASN A 102 -3.46 -4.72 -21.24
N SER A 103 -3.38 -5.85 -21.95
CA SER A 103 -3.94 -7.13 -21.50
C SER A 103 -3.25 -7.71 -20.27
N ALA A 104 -1.95 -7.42 -20.06
CA ALA A 104 -1.24 -7.84 -18.85
C ALA A 104 -1.78 -7.12 -17.61
N MET A 105 -2.05 -5.82 -17.73
CA MET A 105 -2.71 -5.03 -16.68
C MET A 105 -4.15 -5.52 -16.44
N ALA A 106 -4.86 -5.91 -17.51
CA ALA A 106 -6.21 -6.46 -17.38
C ALA A 106 -6.24 -7.75 -16.53
N GLN A 107 -5.22 -8.60 -16.65
CA GLN A 107 -5.09 -9.83 -15.86
C GLN A 107 -4.90 -9.58 -14.36
N CYS A 108 -4.38 -8.41 -13.96
CA CYS A 108 -4.24 -8.08 -12.55
C CYS A 108 -5.59 -8.07 -11.82
N ALA A 109 -6.66 -7.62 -12.48
CA ALA A 109 -8.00 -7.57 -11.89
C ALA A 109 -8.65 -8.95 -11.71
N GLU A 110 -8.07 -10.01 -12.27
CA GLU A 110 -8.58 -11.37 -12.17
C GLU A 110 -7.87 -12.21 -11.10
N LYS A 111 -6.79 -11.68 -10.50
CA LYS A 111 -6.15 -12.27 -9.32
C LYS A 111 -7.12 -12.13 -8.13
N THR A 112 -7.34 -13.21 -7.39
CA THR A 112 -8.28 -13.26 -6.25
C THR A 112 -7.57 -13.56 -4.92
N GLU A 113 -6.28 -13.86 -4.98
CA GLU A 113 -5.48 -14.08 -3.80
C GLU A 113 -5.19 -12.73 -3.11
N PRO A 114 -5.37 -12.63 -1.77
CA PRO A 114 -5.15 -11.39 -1.03
C PRO A 114 -3.82 -10.71 -1.38
N GLY A 115 -3.88 -9.41 -1.70
CA GLY A 115 -2.74 -8.58 -2.08
C GLY A 115 -2.16 -8.82 -3.47
N HIS A 116 -2.62 -9.83 -4.23
CA HIS A 116 -2.02 -10.16 -5.53
C HIS A 116 -2.47 -9.22 -6.65
N ALA A 117 -3.75 -8.82 -6.68
CA ALA A 117 -4.21 -7.84 -7.66
C ALA A 117 -3.48 -6.50 -7.48
N LEU A 118 -3.47 -5.99 -6.24
CA LEU A 118 -2.75 -4.76 -5.89
C LEU A 118 -1.28 -4.84 -6.28
N SER A 119 -0.57 -5.90 -5.86
CA SER A 119 0.82 -6.11 -6.25
C SER A 119 1.04 -6.06 -7.76
N CYS A 120 0.17 -6.71 -8.53
CA CYS A 120 0.25 -6.75 -9.99
C CYS A 120 0.04 -5.37 -10.62
N PHE A 121 -0.96 -4.62 -10.14
CA PHE A 121 -1.26 -3.29 -10.69
C PHE A 121 -0.13 -2.28 -10.42
N ILE A 122 0.54 -2.39 -9.28
CA ILE A 122 1.62 -1.48 -8.90
C ILE A 122 2.81 -1.54 -9.87
N ASP A 123 3.07 -2.69 -10.48
CA ASP A 123 4.14 -2.87 -11.47
C ASP A 123 3.93 -1.98 -12.72
N PHE A 124 2.71 -1.47 -12.93
CA PHE A 124 2.39 -0.58 -14.03
C PHE A 124 2.53 0.91 -13.68
N ILE A 125 2.61 1.29 -12.40
CA ILE A 125 2.54 2.70 -11.95
C ILE A 125 3.56 3.58 -12.68
N LEU A 126 4.82 3.13 -12.78
CA LEU A 126 5.90 3.88 -13.42
C LEU A 126 5.68 4.10 -14.92
N ASN A 127 4.85 3.27 -15.56
CA ASN A 127 4.53 3.33 -16.98
C ASN A 127 3.22 4.09 -17.28
N LEU A 128 2.52 4.56 -16.25
CA LEU A 128 1.26 5.27 -16.41
C LEU A 128 1.46 6.79 -16.52
N PRO A 129 0.64 7.51 -17.30
CA PRO A 129 0.65 8.96 -17.29
C PRO A 129 0.26 9.48 -15.90
N LYS A 130 1.09 10.35 -15.30
CA LYS A 130 0.86 10.88 -13.94
C LYS A 130 -0.48 11.59 -13.76
N GLU A 131 -1.01 12.18 -14.84
CA GLU A 131 -2.31 12.85 -14.86
C GLU A 131 -3.51 11.89 -15.02
N SER A 132 -3.26 10.60 -15.26
CA SER A 132 -4.34 9.63 -15.47
C SER A 132 -5.04 9.28 -14.15
N ARG A 133 -6.35 9.05 -14.23
CA ARG A 133 -7.14 8.61 -13.08
C ARG A 133 -6.65 7.27 -12.53
N CYS A 134 -6.13 6.40 -13.40
CA CYS A 134 -5.55 5.13 -13.00
C CYS A 134 -4.26 5.33 -12.20
N PHE A 135 -3.34 6.18 -12.68
CA PHE A 135 -2.12 6.51 -11.92
C PHE A 135 -2.47 7.05 -10.54
N GLN A 136 -3.33 8.06 -10.46
CA GLN A 136 -3.72 8.67 -9.18
C GLN A 136 -4.36 7.65 -8.23
N PHE A 137 -5.20 6.76 -8.75
CA PHE A 137 -5.81 5.71 -7.93
C PHE A 137 -4.78 4.68 -7.44
N LEU A 138 -3.90 4.19 -8.33
CA LEU A 138 -2.91 3.17 -7.99
C LEU A 138 -1.80 3.71 -7.10
N ASP A 139 -1.29 4.91 -7.33
CA ASP A 139 -0.29 5.58 -6.49
C ASP A 139 -0.82 5.78 -5.06
N ARG A 140 -2.03 6.34 -4.93
CA ARG A 140 -2.67 6.52 -3.62
C ARG A 140 -2.94 5.19 -2.92
N SER A 141 -3.44 4.19 -3.67
CA SER A 141 -3.70 2.85 -3.14
C SER A 141 -2.41 2.15 -2.69
N ALA A 142 -1.32 2.32 -3.45
CA ALA A 142 0.01 1.86 -3.07
C ALA A 142 0.47 2.55 -1.79
N ARG A 143 0.41 3.89 -1.70
CA ARG A 143 0.78 4.63 -0.48
C ARG A 143 0.01 4.16 0.75
N LEU A 144 -1.31 3.95 0.65
CA LEU A 144 -2.10 3.44 1.76
C LEU A 144 -1.77 2.00 2.13
N ALA A 145 -1.48 1.14 1.15
CA ALA A 145 -1.11 -0.25 1.42
C ALA A 145 0.31 -0.40 1.97
N PHE A 146 1.24 0.49 1.62
CA PHE A 146 2.67 0.35 1.93
C PHE A 146 3.19 1.18 3.09
N SER A 147 2.44 2.16 3.55
CA SER A 147 2.81 3.03 4.69
C SER A 147 3.07 2.35 6.02
N ASP A 148 2.55 1.14 6.21
CA ASP A 148 2.87 0.29 7.37
C ASP A 148 3.27 -1.10 6.88
N PHE A 149 4.36 -1.19 6.12
CA PHE A 149 5.09 -2.44 5.79
C PHE A 149 4.32 -3.73 6.08
N ARG A 150 3.36 -4.09 5.23
CA ARG A 150 2.67 -5.37 5.37
C ARG A 150 1.89 -5.80 4.12
N VAL A 151 2.51 -6.78 3.45
CA VAL A 151 1.93 -7.79 2.56
C VAL A 151 1.73 -7.38 1.11
N VAL A 152 2.83 -7.49 0.37
CA VAL A 152 2.77 -8.22 -0.89
C VAL A 152 2.59 -9.69 -0.50
N GLY A 153 1.36 -10.22 -0.57
CA GLY A 153 1.11 -11.66 -0.44
C GLY A 153 2.14 -12.49 -1.24
N PRO A 154 2.45 -12.07 -2.48
CA PRO A 154 3.58 -12.58 -3.26
C PRO A 154 4.93 -12.57 -2.55
N PHE A 155 5.37 -11.48 -1.89
CA PHE A 155 6.68 -11.42 -1.23
C PHE A 155 6.87 -12.48 -0.16
N VAL A 156 5.91 -12.61 0.76
CA VAL A 156 6.03 -13.61 1.83
C VAL A 156 5.98 -15.01 1.24
N ALA A 157 5.18 -15.25 0.20
CA ALA A 157 5.10 -16.54 -0.48
C ALA A 157 6.41 -16.88 -1.22
N VAL A 158 6.92 -15.96 -2.04
CA VAL A 158 8.12 -16.11 -2.88
C VAL A 158 9.38 -16.18 -2.03
N CYS A 159 9.51 -15.33 -1.02
CA CYS A 159 10.70 -15.26 -0.17
C CYS A 159 10.67 -16.21 1.03
N LYS A 160 9.61 -17.00 1.23
CA LYS A 160 9.43 -17.85 2.43
C LYS A 160 10.68 -18.66 2.82
N ASN A 161 11.26 -19.37 1.84
CA ASN A 161 12.43 -20.21 2.07
C ASN A 161 13.67 -19.39 2.46
N SER A 162 13.90 -18.29 1.74
CA SER A 162 15.01 -17.37 2.00
C SER A 162 14.86 -16.68 3.37
N ILE A 163 13.65 -16.28 3.75
CA ILE A 163 13.32 -15.71 5.07
C ILE A 163 13.66 -16.70 6.19
N GLN A 164 13.25 -17.96 6.04
CA GLN A 164 13.51 -19.00 7.04
C GLN A 164 15.00 -19.33 7.15
N ARG A 165 15.67 -19.53 6.01
CA ARG A 165 17.10 -19.88 5.95
C ARG A 165 18.00 -18.77 6.48
N LEU A 166 17.71 -17.52 6.13
CA LEU A 166 18.48 -16.36 6.57
C LEU A 166 18.04 -15.80 7.93
N GLN A 167 17.04 -16.43 8.56
CA GLN A 167 16.49 -16.04 9.85
C GLN A 167 15.97 -14.58 9.86
N CYS A 168 15.42 -14.12 8.73
CA CYS A 168 14.85 -12.78 8.59
C CYS A 168 13.37 -12.69 9.00
N GLY A 169 12.78 -13.78 9.51
CA GLY A 169 11.38 -13.87 9.94
C GLY A 169 11.17 -13.54 11.42
N THR A 170 12.13 -12.92 12.09
CA THR A 170 12.11 -12.67 13.54
C THR A 170 11.07 -11.63 13.95
N LEU A 171 10.42 -11.89 15.08
CA LEU A 171 9.76 -10.85 15.87
C LEU A 171 10.84 -9.87 16.32
N THR A 172 10.66 -8.59 16.02
CA THR A 172 11.61 -7.54 16.40
C THR A 172 11.88 -7.63 17.91
N PRO A 173 13.14 -7.79 18.36
CA PRO A 173 13.50 -7.51 19.74
C PRO A 173 13.11 -6.05 20.06
N PRO A 174 12.87 -5.68 21.34
CA PRO A 174 12.73 -4.27 21.68
C PRO A 174 13.96 -3.54 21.13
N SER A 175 13.74 -2.57 20.25
CA SER A 175 14.85 -1.91 19.57
C SER A 175 15.83 -1.35 20.62
N ALA A 176 17.12 -1.27 20.29
CA ALA A 176 18.11 -0.59 21.12
C ALA A 176 17.70 0.86 21.48
N HIS A 177 16.73 1.41 20.75
CA HIS A 177 15.95 2.60 21.10
C HIS A 177 14.76 2.21 21.99
N ALA A 178 15.04 1.81 23.23
CA ALA A 178 14.06 1.28 24.21
C ALA A 178 12.99 2.29 24.69
N LYS A 179 12.64 3.30 23.89
CA LYS A 179 11.59 4.29 24.16
C LYS A 179 10.56 4.43 23.04
N VAL A 180 10.70 3.72 21.92
CA VAL A 180 9.75 3.79 20.81
C VAL A 180 9.14 2.42 20.56
N ARG A 181 7.81 2.33 20.63
CA ARG A 181 7.07 1.15 20.17
C ARG A 181 7.10 1.17 18.65
N VAL A 182 7.89 0.28 18.04
CA VAL A 182 7.80 0.00 16.61
C VAL A 182 6.77 -1.12 16.43
N PRO A 183 5.62 -0.88 15.77
CA PRO A 183 4.65 -1.94 15.50
C PRO A 183 5.28 -2.97 14.56
N HIS A 184 5.52 -4.19 15.08
CA HIS A 184 5.90 -5.43 14.39
C HIS A 184 5.94 -5.35 12.85
N SER A 185 7.10 -5.21 12.20
CA SER A 185 7.14 -4.82 10.78
C SER A 185 7.69 -5.91 9.85
N GLN A 186 6.97 -6.20 8.76
CA GLN A 186 7.52 -6.97 7.62
C GLN A 186 8.64 -6.20 6.91
N GLY A 187 8.75 -4.89 7.15
CA GLY A 187 9.88 -4.05 6.73
C GLY A 187 11.20 -4.50 7.35
N HIS A 188 11.17 -5.03 8.58
CA HIS A 188 12.36 -5.65 9.17
C HIS A 188 12.81 -6.89 8.39
N THR A 189 11.87 -7.68 7.85
CA THR A 189 12.20 -8.84 7.01
C THR A 189 12.85 -8.38 5.71
N LEU A 190 12.28 -7.36 5.04
CA LEU A 190 12.88 -6.78 3.83
C LEU A 190 14.28 -6.20 4.11
N GLU A 191 14.41 -5.36 5.14
CA GLU A 191 15.67 -4.78 5.60
C GLU A 191 16.72 -5.86 5.92
N CYS A 192 16.32 -6.92 6.61
CA CYS A 192 17.19 -8.05 6.91
C CYS A 192 17.66 -8.75 5.63
N LEU A 193 16.76 -9.03 4.68
CA LEU A 193 17.12 -9.66 3.40
C LEU A 193 18.10 -8.78 2.61
N ILE A 194 17.81 -7.49 2.44
CA ILE A 194 18.68 -6.52 1.77
C ILE A 194 20.06 -6.47 2.46
N SER A 195 20.08 -6.38 3.79
CA SER A 195 21.31 -6.33 4.57
C SER A 195 22.15 -7.59 4.38
N LYS A 196 21.53 -8.78 4.42
CA LYS A 196 22.24 -10.05 4.21
C LYS A 196 22.78 -10.17 2.78
N MET A 197 22.01 -9.73 1.78
CA MET A 197 22.43 -9.73 0.38
C MET A 197 23.65 -8.83 0.19
N TYR A 198 23.59 -7.61 0.71
CA TYR A 198 24.69 -6.65 0.65
C TYR A 198 25.95 -7.15 1.37
N GLN A 199 25.80 -7.72 2.58
CA GLN A 199 26.92 -8.30 3.34
C GLN A 199 27.59 -9.47 2.62
N ALA A 200 26.80 -10.33 1.96
CA ALA A 200 27.34 -11.45 1.19
C ALA A 200 28.16 -10.96 -0.01
N GLN A 201 27.64 -9.98 -0.75
CA GLN A 201 28.32 -9.40 -1.91
C GLN A 201 29.60 -8.63 -1.53
N GLN A 202 29.61 -7.94 -0.39
CA GLN A 202 30.83 -7.31 0.13
C GLN A 202 31.91 -8.33 0.50
N LYS A 203 31.50 -9.47 1.07
CA LYS A 203 32.44 -10.52 1.50
C LYS A 203 33.07 -11.23 0.32
N ASP A 204 32.30 -11.47 -0.73
CA ASP A 204 32.78 -12.05 -1.99
C ASP A 204 31.91 -11.53 -3.16
N PRO A 205 32.47 -10.65 -4.01
CA PRO A 205 31.75 -10.11 -5.17
C PRO A 205 31.30 -11.17 -6.19
N ASN A 206 31.91 -12.37 -6.17
CA ASN A 206 31.60 -13.46 -7.09
C ASN A 206 30.76 -14.57 -6.41
N ALA A 207 30.32 -14.38 -5.17
CA ALA A 207 29.50 -15.37 -4.49
C ALA A 207 28.16 -15.57 -5.20
N ALA A 208 27.68 -16.81 -5.19
CA ALA A 208 26.33 -17.12 -5.64
C ALA A 208 25.29 -16.33 -4.81
N PRO A 209 24.17 -15.90 -5.41
CA PRO A 209 23.10 -15.22 -4.70
C PRO A 209 22.66 -15.99 -3.45
N ILE A 210 22.59 -15.28 -2.33
CA ILE A 210 22.21 -15.89 -1.05
C ILE A 210 20.70 -15.98 -0.84
N VAL A 211 19.90 -15.52 -1.80
CA VAL A 211 18.44 -15.63 -1.88
C VAL A 211 18.07 -16.17 -3.26
N ASP A 212 16.92 -16.82 -3.37
CA ASP A 212 16.44 -17.35 -4.65
C ASP A 212 16.16 -16.19 -5.63
N GLU A 213 16.36 -16.40 -6.94
CA GLU A 213 16.22 -15.34 -7.97
C GLU A 213 14.85 -14.64 -7.91
N ALA A 214 13.76 -15.41 -7.77
CA ALA A 214 12.42 -14.85 -7.63
C ALA A 214 12.28 -13.98 -6.36
N CYS A 215 12.92 -14.38 -5.26
CA CYS A 215 12.92 -13.59 -4.03
C CYS A 215 13.79 -12.34 -4.17
N GLN A 216 14.95 -12.44 -4.82
CA GLN A 216 15.80 -11.28 -5.12
C GLN A 216 15.03 -10.25 -5.94
N HIS A 217 14.36 -10.70 -7.00
CA HIS A 217 13.53 -9.84 -7.84
C HIS A 217 12.46 -9.12 -7.03
N GLU A 218 11.75 -9.84 -6.16
CA GLU A 218 10.71 -9.26 -5.34
C GLU A 218 11.24 -8.27 -4.28
N VAL A 219 12.40 -8.56 -3.68
CA VAL A 219 13.10 -7.64 -2.78
C VAL A 219 13.46 -6.34 -3.51
N MET A 220 14.04 -6.44 -4.72
CA MET A 220 14.43 -5.28 -5.51
C MET A 220 13.22 -4.47 -5.99
N ARG A 221 12.15 -5.16 -6.41
CA ARG A 221 10.87 -4.54 -6.82
C ARG A 221 10.28 -3.70 -5.69
N ILE A 222 10.24 -4.24 -4.47
CA ILE A 222 9.73 -3.49 -3.31
C ILE A 222 10.66 -2.34 -2.95
N ALA A 223 11.99 -2.54 -3.00
CA ALA A 223 12.95 -1.48 -2.73
C ALA A 223 12.81 -0.31 -3.71
N GLU A 224 12.64 -0.58 -5.01
CA GLU A 224 12.41 0.44 -6.03
C GLU A 224 11.15 1.25 -5.74
N LEU A 225 10.04 0.59 -5.39
CA LEU A 225 8.79 1.26 -5.02
C LEU A 225 8.92 2.19 -3.81
N GLN A 226 9.83 1.87 -2.90
CA GLN A 226 10.09 2.68 -1.70
C GLN A 226 10.98 3.89 -1.97
N THR A 227 11.68 3.96 -3.12
CA THR A 227 12.57 5.09 -3.43
C THR A 227 11.82 6.40 -3.67
N GLU A 228 10.55 6.34 -4.06
CA GLU A 228 9.72 7.51 -4.38
C GLU A 228 9.18 8.22 -3.13
N ASP A 229 9.23 7.58 -1.96
CA ASP A 229 8.76 8.14 -0.70
C ASP A 229 9.62 7.64 0.46
N PHE A 230 10.46 8.52 1.01
CA PHE A 230 11.40 8.18 2.08
C PHE A 230 10.69 7.66 3.35
N HIS A 231 9.41 7.96 3.55
CA HIS A 231 8.63 7.40 4.67
C HIS A 231 8.42 5.89 4.53
N LEU A 232 8.50 5.38 3.30
CA LEU A 232 8.37 3.97 2.98
C LEU A 232 9.71 3.22 3.03
N ASP A 233 10.85 3.94 3.04
CA ASP A 233 12.18 3.37 3.24
C ASP A 233 12.56 3.45 4.73
N ARG A 234 12.50 2.31 5.41
CA ARG A 234 12.75 2.25 6.86
C ARG A 234 14.16 2.73 7.26
N PRO A 235 15.25 2.26 6.63
CA PRO A 235 16.58 2.82 6.86
C PRO A 235 16.66 4.34 6.67
N LEU A 236 16.16 4.85 5.55
CA LEU A 236 16.23 6.28 5.21
C LEU A 236 15.38 7.13 6.16
N TYR A 237 14.18 6.65 6.51
CA TYR A 237 13.29 7.29 7.48
C TYR A 237 13.98 7.54 8.82
N PHE A 238 14.76 6.57 9.32
CA PHE A 238 15.53 6.75 10.56
C PHE A 238 16.80 7.57 10.36
N ALA A 239 17.47 7.46 9.20
CA ALA A 239 18.68 8.23 8.89
C ALA A 239 18.38 9.74 8.78
N CYS A 240 17.24 10.11 8.22
CA CYS A 240 16.81 11.50 8.03
C CYS A 240 16.05 12.09 9.23
N ARG A 241 16.16 11.48 10.42
CA ARG A 241 15.41 11.93 11.59
C ARG A 241 15.74 13.37 11.99
N GLU A 242 17.02 13.70 12.09
CA GLU A 242 17.48 15.02 12.54
C GLU A 242 17.07 16.14 11.56
N ASP A 243 16.90 15.83 10.27
CA ASP A 243 16.46 16.79 9.26
C ASP A 243 14.93 16.97 9.23
N ARG A 244 14.17 16.10 9.94
CA ARG A 244 12.71 16.16 10.07
C ARG A 244 12.24 16.89 11.33
N GLU A 245 13.09 16.95 12.36
CA GLU A 245 12.86 17.64 13.65
C GLU A 245 13.31 19.12 13.60
#